data_AF-A0A453MWF7-F1
#
_entry.id   AF-A0A453MWF7-F1
#
_cell.length_a   1.000
_cell.length_b   1.000
_cell.length_c   1.000
_cell.angle_alpha   90.00
_cell.angle_beta   90.00
_cell.angle_gamma   90.00
#
_symmetry.space_group_name_H-M   'P 1'
#
loop_
_entity.id
_entity.type
_entity.pdbx_description
1 polymer ?
#
loop_
_entity_poly.entity_id
_entity_poly.type
_entity_poly.pdbx_seq_one_letter_code
_entity_poly.pdbx_strand_id
1 'polypeptide(L)' 'GPWQVMLKQGDGSYACVAESASRFTLGQAKDELLRVLGLQEEVGSQLEFLRRGYKNATWWEENFDQEKSPAWRT' A
#
# COMPACT_ATOMS: atom_id res chain seq x y z
N GLY A 1 -12.40 8.67 9.75
CA GLY A 1 -11.61 9.58 8.90
C GLY A 1 -11.29 8.89 7.59
N PRO A 2 -10.70 9.58 6.60
CA PRO A 2 -10.20 8.92 5.39
C PRO A 2 -9.12 7.90 5.77
N TRP A 3 -8.95 6.88 4.93
CA TRP A 3 -7.79 5.98 5.01
C TRP A 3 -6.56 6.74 4.52
N GLN A 4 -5.44 6.55 5.21
CA GLN A 4 -4.22 7.30 4.94
C GLN A 4 -3.05 6.33 4.71
N VAL A 5 -2.19 6.65 3.75
CA VAL A 5 -0.89 6.01 3.58
C VAL A 5 0.14 6.88 4.28
N MET A 6 0.89 6.30 5.21
CA MET A 6 1.86 7.02 6.03
C MET A 6 3.28 6.57 5.71
N LEU A 7 4.17 7.53 5.46
CA LEU A 7 5.60 7.31 5.25
C LEU A 7 6.36 7.68 6.53
N LYS A 8 7.10 6.71 7.08
CA LYS A 8 7.99 6.97 8.22
C LYS A 8 9.25 7.70 7.77
N GLN A 9 9.56 8.81 8.43
CA GLN A 9 10.73 9.64 8.17
C GLN A 9 11.92 9.21 9.04
N GLY A 10 13.13 9.70 8.70
CA GLY A 10 14.36 9.36 9.41
C GLY A 10 14.43 9.87 10.86
N ASP A 11 13.63 10.88 11.19
CA ASP A 11 13.45 11.42 12.54
C ASP A 11 12.41 10.61 13.36
N GLY A 12 11.82 9.57 12.77
CA GLY A 12 10.81 8.72 13.40
C GLY A 12 9.38 9.26 13.28
N SER A 13 9.18 10.44 12.69
CA SER A 13 7.85 10.98 12.43
C SER A 13 7.17 10.27 11.24
N TYR A 14 5.88 10.52 11.04
CA TYR A 14 5.11 9.98 9.93
C TYR A 14 4.49 11.10 9.11
N ALA A 15 4.73 11.09 7.80
CA ALA A 15 4.11 11.99 6.85
C ALA A 15 2.97 11.29 6.12
N CYS A 16 1.81 11.93 6.02
CA CYS A 16 0.72 11.46 5.19
C CYS A 16 1.04 11.71 3.71
N VAL A 17 1.03 10.66 2.89
CA VAL A 17 1.39 10.73 1.46
C VAL A 17 0.22 10.53 0.51
N ALA A 18 -0.86 9.92 1.00
CA ALA A 18 -2.10 9.72 0.25
C ALA A 18 -3.28 9.56 1.20
N GLU A 19 -4.45 10.04 0.78
CA GLU A 19 -5.70 9.91 1.51
C GLU A 19 -6.80 9.43 0.57
N SER A 20 -7.71 8.60 1.08
CA SER A 20 -8.85 8.10 0.30
C SER A 20 -10.05 7.83 1.20
N ALA A 21 -11.25 8.02 0.65
CA ALA A 21 -12.48 7.59 1.33
C ALA A 21 -12.56 6.06 1.44
N SER A 22 -11.96 5.34 0.49
CA SER A 22 -11.91 3.87 0.45
C SER A 22 -10.56 3.36 0.93
N ARG A 23 -10.56 2.18 1.58
CA ARG A 23 -9.32 1.55 2.06
C ARG A 23 -8.41 1.20 0.88
N PHE A 24 -7.13 1.57 0.99
CA PHE A 24 -6.11 1.19 0.02
C PHE A 24 -5.85 -0.33 0.04
N THR A 25 -5.66 -0.90 -1.14
CA THR A 25 -5.03 -2.22 -1.22
C THR A 25 -3.55 -2.15 -0.87
N LEU A 26 -2.94 -3.28 -0.52
CA LEU A 26 -1.48 -3.30 -0.29
C LEU A 26 -0.72 -2.81 -1.53
N GLY A 27 -1.16 -3.22 -2.72
CA GLY A 27 -0.59 -2.79 -3.99
C GLY A 27 -0.73 -1.28 -4.21
N GLN A 28 -1.91 -0.71 -3.97
CA GLN A 28 -2.13 0.73 -4.09
C GLN A 28 -1.29 1.53 -3.10
N ALA A 29 -1.20 1.08 -1.84
CA ALA A 29 -0.39 1.75 -0.83
C ALA A 29 1.11 1.72 -1.20
N LYS A 30 1.60 0.61 -1.75
CA LYS A 30 2.97 0.51 -2.26
C LYS A 30 3.23 1.45 -3.43
N ASP A 31 2.28 1.57 -4.36
CA ASP A 31 2.42 2.48 -5.51
C ASP A 31 2.55 3.94 -5.05
N GLU A 32 1.71 4.37 -4.10
CA GLU A 32 1.78 5.71 -3.52
C GLU A 32 3.12 5.98 -2.82
N LEU A 33 3.66 4.98 -2.11
CA LEU A 33 4.99 5.10 -1.49
C LEU A 33 6.10 5.20 -2.54
N LEU A 34 6.07 4.35 -3.57
CA LEU A 34 7.07 4.40 -4.66
C LEU A 34 6.99 5.74 -5.41
N ARG A 35 5.78 6.27 -5.62
CA ARG A 35 5.54 7.57 -6.23
C ARG A 35 6.18 8.70 -5.44
N VAL A 36 5.94 8.76 -4.12
CA VAL A 36 6.49 9.84 -3.27
C VAL A 36 8.00 9.69 -3.05
N LEU A 37 8.53 8.48 -3.05
CA LEU A 37 9.97 8.23 -2.95
C LEU A 37 10.72 8.47 -4.27
N GLY A 38 10.02 8.77 -5.37
CA GLY A 38 10.65 8.94 -6.70
C GLY A 38 11.19 7.65 -7.28
N LEU A 39 10.60 6.51 -6.89
CA LEU A 39 11.04 5.17 -7.25
C LEU A 39 10.11 4.47 -8.25
N GLN A 40 9.15 5.19 -8.86
CA GLN A 40 8.34 4.65 -9.95
C GLN A 40 9.23 4.33 -11.16
N GLU A 41 9.09 3.11 -11.67
CA GLU A 41 9.87 2.58 -12.80
C GLU A 41 9.02 2.61 -14.09
N GLU A 42 9.69 2.47 -15.23
CA GLU A 42 8.99 2.28 -16.50
C GLU A 42 8.23 0.95 -16.53
N VAL A 43 7.01 0.99 -17.06
CA VAL A 43 6.11 -0.17 -17.10
C VAL A 43 6.77 -1.31 -17.89
N GLY A 44 6.95 -2.46 -17.24
CA GLY A 44 7.56 -3.65 -17.85
C GLY A 44 9.07 -3.77 -17.65
N SER A 45 9.69 -2.89 -16.87
CA SER A 45 11.08 -3.05 -16.41
C SER A 45 11.21 -4.23 -15.45
N GLN A 46 12.30 -5.01 -15.56
CA GLN A 46 12.62 -6.06 -14.56
C GLN A 46 12.84 -5.45 -13.15
N LEU A 47 13.25 -4.19 -13.08
CA LEU A 47 13.42 -3.46 -11.82
C LEU A 47 12.07 -3.06 -11.19
N GLU A 48 11.01 -2.92 -11.98
CA GLU A 48 9.64 -2.68 -11.48
C GLU A 48 9.23 -3.82 -10.54
N PHE A 49 9.44 -5.07 -10.96
CA PHE A 49 9.16 -6.26 -10.14
C PHE A 49 9.97 -6.27 -8.85
N LEU A 50 11.28 -5.97 -8.92
CA LEU A 50 12.16 -5.98 -7.76
C LEU A 50 11.76 -4.93 -6.72
N ARG A 51 11.30 -3.74 -7.14
CA ARG A 51 10.85 -2.67 -6.22
C ARG A 51 9.46 -2.90 -5.66
N ARG A 52 8.53 -3.40 -6.47
CA ARG A 52 7.17 -3.72 -6.03
C ARG A 52 7.13 -4.93 -5.09
N GLY A 53 8.04 -5.86 -5.32
CA GLY A 53 8.17 -7.12 -4.61
C GLY A 53 7.09 -8.14 -5.00
N TYR A 54 7.24 -9.36 -4.51
CA TYR A 54 6.41 -10.50 -4.93
C TYR A 54 4.94 -10.38 -4.50
N LYS A 55 4.67 -9.97 -3.26
CA LYS A 55 3.29 -9.85 -2.75
C LYS A 55 2.71 -8.46 -2.96
N ASN A 56 1.57 -8.40 -3.65
CA ASN A 56 0.80 -7.19 -3.94
C ASN A 56 -0.55 -7.11 -3.21
N ALA A 57 -0.91 -8.18 -2.51
CA ALA A 57 -2.12 -8.28 -1.73
C ALA A 57 -1.80 -8.91 -0.36
N THR A 58 -2.61 -8.56 0.63
CA THR A 58 -2.64 -9.17 1.94
C THR A 58 -3.61 -10.34 1.94
N TRP A 59 -3.45 -11.26 2.91
CA TRP A 59 -4.21 -12.51 2.92
C TRP A 59 -5.73 -12.31 2.94
N TRP A 60 -6.21 -11.23 3.55
CA TRP A 60 -7.64 -10.89 3.63
C TRP A 60 -8.18 -10.23 2.36
N GLU A 61 -7.31 -9.67 1.51
CA GLU A 61 -7.69 -9.16 0.19
C GLU A 61 -7.88 -10.33 -0.79
N GLU A 62 -7.03 -11.36 -0.67
CA GLU A 62 -7.08 -12.56 -1.53
C GLU A 62 -8.18 -13.54 -1.07
N ASN A 63 -8.37 -13.70 0.24
CA ASN A 63 -9.27 -14.70 0.82
C ASN A 63 -10.44 -14.05 1.56
N PHE A 64 -11.04 -13.02 0.96
CA PHE A 64 -12.18 -12.32 1.55
C PHE A 64 -13.33 -13.28 1.92
N ASP A 65 -13.57 -14.32 1.11
CA ASP A 65 -14.59 -15.35 1.36
C ASP A 65 -14.35 -16.15 2.66
N GLN A 66 -13.09 -16.28 3.08
CA GLN A 66 -12.71 -16.98 4.30
C GLN A 66 -12.82 -16.09 5.55
N GLU A 67 -13.12 -14.80 5.38
CA GLU A 67 -13.25 -13.85 6.49
C GLU A 67 -14.43 -14.23 7.39
N LYS A 68 -14.14 -14.41 8.69
CA LYS A 68 -15.16 -14.73 9.70
C LYS A 68 -15.90 -13.51 10.23
N SER A 69 -15.26 -12.33 10.21
CA SER A 69 -15.86 -11.10 10.71
C SER A 69 -15.17 -9.86 10.12
N PRO A 70 -15.93 -8.83 9.71
CA PRO A 70 -15.37 -7.55 9.26
C PRO A 70 -14.95 -6.62 10.40
N ALA A 71 -15.15 -6.98 11.68
CA ALA A 71 -15.01 -6.08 12.83
C ALA A 71 -13.60 -5.51 13.05
N TRP A 72 -12.56 -6.10 12.46
CA TRP A 72 -11.20 -5.59 12.54
C TRP A 72 -10.94 -4.40 11.60
N ARG A 73 -11.87 -4.13 10.66
CA ARG A 73 -11.78 -3.03 9.69
C ARG A 73 -12.44 -1.74 10.16
N THR A 74 -13.29 -1.82 11.19
CA THR A 74 -14.02 -0.72 11.83
C THR A 74 -13.26 -0.19 13.03
#